data_AF-A0A4Y4K6X9-F1
#
_entry.id   AF-A0A4Y4K6X9-F1
#
_cell.length_a   1.000
_cell.length_b   1.000
_cell.length_c   1.000
_cell.angle_alpha   90.00
_cell.angle_beta   90.00
_cell.angle_gamma   90.00
#
_symmetry.space_group_name_H-M   'P 1'
#
loop_
_entity.id
_entity.type
_entity.pdbx_description
1 polymer ?
#
loop_
_entity_poly.entity_id
_entity_poly.type
_entity_poly.pdbx_seq_one_letter_code
_entity_poly.pdbx_strand_id
1 'polypeptide(L)'
;MPQHVSTLMWIGVAVPAALTVACLVGLARIRRDIRLETARQHSAPRLSGLPLQRGAGPGREFVELTPEEKDAFAGLVRRLGNGR
;
A
#
# COMPACT_ATOMS: atom_id res chain seq x y z
N MET A 1 4.97 49.68 -23.02
CA MET A 1 4.87 49.28 -21.60
C MET A 1 4.01 48.01 -21.48
N PRO A 2 4.63 46.81 -21.38
CA PRO A 2 3.92 45.60 -20.95
C PRO A 2 4.77 44.73 -20.00
N GLN A 3 5.35 45.30 -18.94
CA GLN A 3 6.17 44.50 -18.00
C GLN A 3 5.28 43.70 -17.03
N HIS A 4 4.16 44.28 -16.60
CA HIS A 4 3.26 43.73 -15.57
C HIS A 4 2.53 42.45 -16.02
N VAL A 5 2.23 42.34 -17.31
CA VAL A 5 1.50 41.18 -17.89
C VAL A 5 2.41 39.95 -17.95
N SER A 6 3.68 40.17 -18.29
CA SER A 6 4.70 39.11 -18.36
C SER A 6 5.00 38.55 -16.97
N THR A 7 5.06 39.41 -15.94
CA THR A 7 5.30 38.98 -14.56
C THR A 7 4.14 38.19 -13.97
N LEU A 8 2.89 38.61 -14.18
CA LEU A 8 1.72 37.90 -13.65
C LEU A 8 1.52 36.54 -14.34
N MET A 9 1.77 36.46 -15.64
CA MET A 9 1.77 35.20 -16.39
C MET A 9 2.89 34.27 -15.92
N TRP A 10 4.09 34.81 -15.69
CA TRP A 10 5.22 34.04 -15.16
C TRP A 10 4.94 33.49 -13.77
N ILE A 11 4.36 34.29 -12.87
CA ILE A 11 3.98 33.83 -11.53
C ILE A 11 2.90 32.75 -11.63
N GLY A 12 1.90 32.94 -12.51
CA GLY A 12 0.82 31.99 -12.74
C GLY A 12 1.27 30.63 -13.30
N VAL A 13 2.44 30.54 -13.94
CA VAL A 13 2.98 29.28 -14.50
C VAL A 13 4.13 28.72 -13.65
N ALA A 14 5.07 29.56 -13.25
CA ALA A 14 6.27 29.13 -12.53
C ALA A 14 5.95 28.63 -11.11
N VAL A 15 5.03 29.27 -10.40
CA VAL A 15 4.64 28.84 -9.05
C VAL A 15 3.98 27.46 -9.06
N PRO A 16 2.96 27.16 -9.88
CA PRO A 16 2.40 25.82 -9.92
C PRO A 16 3.36 24.79 -10.51
N ALA A 17 4.20 25.16 -11.48
CA ALA A 17 5.26 24.27 -11.97
C ALA A 17 6.25 23.90 -10.84
N ALA A 18 6.70 24.87 -10.05
CA ALA A 18 7.55 24.61 -8.90
C ALA A 18 6.84 23.75 -7.84
N LEU A 19 5.56 24.03 -7.56
CA LEU A 19 4.76 23.27 -6.60
C LEU A 19 4.58 21.81 -7.02
N THR A 20 4.28 21.56 -8.30
CA THR A 20 4.14 20.21 -8.85
C THR A 20 5.46 19.43 -8.79
N VAL A 21 6.58 20.06 -9.13
CA VAL A 21 7.92 19.46 -9.00
C VAL A 21 8.22 19.16 -7.53
N ALA A 22 7.98 20.10 -6.62
CA ALA A 22 8.18 19.90 -5.19
C ALA A 22 7.32 18.75 -4.65
N CYS A 23 6.07 18.63 -5.11
CA CYS A 23 5.16 17.55 -4.75
C CYS A 23 5.67 16.19 -5.26
N LEU A 24 6.10 16.11 -6.54
CA LEU A 24 6.67 14.89 -7.11
C LEU A 24 7.93 14.44 -6.35
N VAL A 25 8.83 15.38 -6.04
CA VAL A 25 10.05 15.11 -5.26
C VAL A 25 9.71 14.68 -3.84
N GLY A 26 8.76 15.35 -3.19
CA GLY A 26 8.28 14.99 -1.85
C GLY A 26 7.67 13.59 -1.81
N LEU A 27 6.78 13.27 -2.76
CA LEU A 27 6.16 11.95 -2.87
C LEU A 27 7.19 10.87 -3.18
N ALA A 28 8.14 11.13 -4.08
CA ALA A 28 9.23 10.22 -4.39
C ALA A 28 10.13 9.98 -3.16
N ARG A 29 10.39 11.02 -2.36
CA ARG A 29 11.16 10.93 -1.12
C ARG A 29 10.42 10.08 -0.08
N ILE A 30 9.14 10.34 0.17
CA ILE A 30 8.32 9.56 1.11
C ILE A 30 8.28 8.09 0.68
N ARG A 31 8.07 7.81 -0.61
CA ARG A 31 8.09 6.43 -1.12
C ARG A 31 9.45 5.78 -0.99
N ARG A 32 10.54 6.54 -1.13
CA ARG A 32 11.90 6.05 -0.91
C ARG A 32 12.18 5.78 0.56
N ASP A 33 11.75 6.65 1.46
CA ASP A 33 11.92 6.44 2.91
C ASP A 33 11.13 5.22 3.37
N ILE A 34 9.87 5.05 2.96
CA ILE A 34 9.09 3.84 3.27
C ILE A 34 9.75 2.59 2.70
N ARG A 35 10.24 2.63 1.46
CA ARG A 35 10.94 1.50 0.85
C ARG A 35 12.25 1.18 1.57
N LEU A 36 13.01 2.19 1.97
CA LEU A 36 14.27 2.04 2.66
C LEU A 36 14.06 1.57 4.10
N GLU A 37 13.00 2.01 4.75
CA GLU A 37 12.56 1.53 6.06
C GLU A 37 12.09 0.08 5.97
N THR A 38 11.34 -0.28 4.94
CA THR A 38 10.96 -1.69 4.68
C THR A 38 12.20 -2.54 4.38
N ALA A 39 13.16 -2.04 3.58
CA ALA A 39 14.40 -2.74 3.28
C ALA A 39 15.30 -2.87 4.53
N ARG A 40 15.30 -1.87 5.41
CA ARG A 40 15.97 -1.91 6.72
C ARG A 40 15.27 -2.87 7.68
N GLN A 41 13.95 -2.97 7.66
CA GLN A 41 13.19 -3.99 8.40
C GLN A 41 13.48 -5.40 7.88
N HIS A 42 13.63 -5.59 6.57
CA HIS A 42 14.09 -6.87 5.99
C HIS A 42 15.55 -7.18 6.31
N SER A 43 16.35 -6.16 6.58
CA SER A 43 17.74 -6.28 7.05
C SER A 43 17.84 -6.26 8.58
N ALA A 44 16.73 -6.07 9.30
CA ALA A 44 16.71 -6.19 10.75
C ALA A 44 17.05 -7.63 11.10
N PRO A 45 17.81 -7.88 12.17
CA PRO A 45 18.24 -9.23 12.51
C PRO A 45 17.01 -10.11 12.61
N ARG A 46 16.94 -11.14 11.75
CA ARG A 46 15.90 -12.16 11.81
C ARG A 46 15.75 -12.55 13.27
N LEU A 47 14.55 -12.36 13.83
CA LEU A 47 14.23 -12.82 15.18
C LEU A 47 14.71 -14.26 15.28
N SER A 48 15.76 -14.50 16.06
CA SER A 48 16.59 -15.72 15.98
C SER A 48 15.83 -17.00 16.31
N GLY A 49 14.60 -16.88 16.80
CA GLY A 49 13.70 -17.98 17.12
C GLY A 49 12.54 -18.20 16.14
N LEU A 50 12.42 -17.39 15.08
CA LEU A 50 11.35 -17.58 14.09
C LEU A 50 11.89 -18.26 12.82
N PRO A 51 11.24 -19.32 12.32
CA PRO A 51 11.61 -19.91 11.05
C PRO A 51 11.50 -18.87 9.94
N LEU A 52 12.40 -18.94 8.97
CA LEU A 52 12.39 -18.07 7.80
C LEU A 52 10.98 -18.11 7.16
N GLN A 53 10.24 -17.00 7.20
CA GLN A 53 8.95 -16.90 6.52
C GLN A 53 9.19 -17.24 5.05
N ARG A 54 8.65 -18.37 4.61
CA ARG A 54 8.71 -18.82 3.23
C ARG A 54 8.03 -17.72 2.40
N GLY A 55 8.78 -17.08 1.50
CA GLY A 55 8.33 -15.89 0.75
C GLY A 55 7.10 -16.10 -0.15
N ALA A 56 6.59 -17.32 -0.19
CA ALA A 56 5.27 -17.66 -0.70
C ALA A 56 4.52 -18.40 0.41
N GLY A 57 3.30 -17.95 0.71
CA GLY A 57 2.39 -18.68 1.59
C GLY A 57 2.12 -20.10 1.06
N PRO A 58 1.58 -21.00 1.91
CA PRO A 58 1.12 -22.30 1.43
C PRO A 58 0.19 -22.11 0.23
N GLY A 59 0.24 -23.06 -0.71
CA GLY A 59 -0.63 -23.03 -1.88
C GLY A 59 -2.09 -22.90 -1.46
N ARG A 60 -2.93 -22.33 -2.32
CA ARG A 60 -4.38 -22.31 -2.05
C ARG A 60 -4.89 -23.74 -2.01
N GLU A 61 -5.31 -24.18 -0.84
CA GLU A 61 -5.97 -25.46 -0.63
C GLU A 61 -7.47 -25.29 -0.85
N PHE A 62 -8.07 -26.23 -1.57
CA PHE A 62 -9.50 -26.27 -1.83
C PHE A 62 -10.01 -27.67 -1.52
N VAL A 63 -11.21 -27.74 -0.94
CA VAL A 63 -11.93 -28.97 -0.66
C VAL A 63 -13.31 -28.87 -1.29
N GLU A 64 -13.75 -29.95 -1.94
CA GLU A 64 -15.11 -30.04 -2.43
C GLU A 64 -16.04 -30.32 -1.24
N LEU A 65 -17.13 -29.54 -1.14
CA LEU A 65 -18.14 -29.72 -0.10
C LEU A 65 -19.34 -30.42 -0.71
N THR A 66 -19.85 -31.43 0.01
CA THR A 66 -21.16 -32.00 -0.26
C THR A 66 -22.28 -30.96 -0.06
N PRO A 67 -23.48 -31.19 -0.60
CA PRO A 67 -24.60 -30.27 -0.40
C PRO A 67 -24.92 -30.01 1.09
N GLU A 68 -24.80 -31.05 1.92
CA GLU A 68 -25.02 -30.97 3.37
C GLU A 68 -23.95 -30.13 4.06
N GLU A 69 -22.67 -30.36 3.74
CA GLU A 69 -21.55 -29.59 4.31
C GLU A 69 -21.60 -28.12 3.88
N LYS A 70 -22.05 -27.84 2.66
CA LYS A 70 -22.20 -26.47 2.17
C LYS A 70 -23.26 -25.69 2.95
N ASP A 71 -24.37 -26.33 3.32
CA ASP A 71 -25.41 -25.72 4.15
C ASP A 71 -24.90 -25.47 5.58
N ALA A 72 -24.23 -26.46 6.18
CA ALA A 72 -23.60 -26.31 7.49
C ALA A 72 -22.58 -25.16 7.51
N PHE A 73 -21.75 -25.06 6.46
CA PHE A 73 -20.78 -23.98 6.30
C PHE A 73 -21.48 -22.61 6.14
N ALA A 74 -22.55 -22.53 5.34
CA ALA A 74 -23.33 -21.30 5.20
C ALA A 74 -23.93 -20.83 6.53
N GLY A 75 -24.37 -21.76 7.39
CA GLY A 75 -24.79 -21.48 8.76
C GLY A 75 -23.68 -20.85 9.61
N LEU A 76 -22.46 -21.40 9.55
CA LEU A 76 -21.29 -20.87 10.27
C LEU A 76 -20.93 -19.46 9.81
N VAL A 77 -20.90 -19.22 8.49
CA VAL A 77 -20.59 -17.91 7.92
C VAL A 77 -21.57 -16.85 8.42
N ARG A 78 -22.86 -17.16 8.45
CA ARG A 78 -23.89 -16.22 8.96
C ARG A 78 -23.70 -15.93 10.45
N ARG A 79 -23.41 -16.96 11.26
CA ARG A 79 -23.23 -16.78 12.71
C ARG A 79 -22.01 -15.93 13.03
N LEU A 80 -20.87 -16.26 12.43
CA LEU A 80 -19.60 -15.58 12.68
C LEU A 80 -19.54 -14.18 12.05
N GLY A 81 -20.14 -14.00 10.87
CA GLY A 81 -20.22 -12.69 10.20
C GLY A 81 -21.11 -11.69 10.95
N ASN A 82 -22.13 -12.17 11.67
CA ASN A 82 -23.03 -11.33 12.45
C ASN A 82 -22.54 -11.08 13.88
N GLY A 83 -21.32 -11.50 14.24
CA GLY A 83 -20.65 -11.08 15.48
C GLY A 83 -21.25 -11.60 16.79
N ARG A 84 -21.86 -12.80 16.81
CA ARG A 84 -22.34 -13.43 18.05
C ARG A 84 -21.91 -14.89 18.24
#